data_AF-C5TD87-F1
#
_entry.id   AF-C5TD87-F1
#
_cell.length_a   1.000
_cell.length_b   1.000
_cell.length_c   1.000
_cell.angle_alpha   90.00
_cell.angle_beta   90.00
_cell.angle_gamma   90.00
#
_symmetry.space_group_name_H-M   'P 1'
#
loop_
_entity.id
_entity.type
_entity.pdbx_description
1 polymer ?
#
loop_
_entity_poly.entity_id
_entity_poly.type
_entity_poly.pdbx_seq_one_letter_code
_entity_poly.pdbx_strand_id
1 'polypeptide(L)'
;MDAPALNPHTPLIHVYFALLPGSLVLDWAGPAEALRIANQALQAQGRPPRFALHFASPTAQLPSSVGVLLAGLEPLPLALPAPAWVVLVGLPGQRIDVADEAARALLH
;
A
#
# COMPACT_ATOMS: atom_id res chain seq x y z
N MET A 1 -34.29 4.05 8.86
CA MET A 1 -33.49 3.08 8.10
C MET A 1 -32.25 2.80 8.93
N ASP A 2 -32.31 1.77 9.77
CA ASP A 2 -31.16 1.38 10.57
C ASP A 2 -30.07 0.86 9.64
N ALA A 3 -28.88 1.43 9.72
CA ALA A 3 -27.71 0.90 9.03
C ALA A 3 -27.52 -0.55 9.47
N PRO A 4 -27.25 -1.50 8.55
CA PRO A 4 -27.06 -2.89 8.92
C PRO A 4 -25.97 -2.98 9.99
N ALA A 5 -26.28 -3.67 11.09
CA ALA A 5 -25.34 -3.88 12.18
C ALA A 5 -24.05 -4.48 11.61
N LEU A 6 -22.96 -3.71 11.68
CA LEU A 6 -21.67 -4.14 11.16
C LEU A 6 -21.20 -5.34 11.95
N ASN A 7 -20.92 -6.44 11.24
CA ASN A 7 -20.39 -7.66 11.81
C ASN A 7 -19.12 -7.35 12.63
N PRO A 8 -19.05 -7.73 13.92
CA PRO A 8 -17.95 -7.37 14.83
C PRO A 8 -16.60 -7.98 14.42
N HIS A 9 -16.58 -8.88 13.42
CA HIS A 9 -15.38 -9.50 12.87
C HIS A 9 -15.21 -9.20 11.37
N THR A 10 -15.36 -7.95 10.96
CA THR A 10 -14.98 -7.58 9.58
C THR A 10 -13.44 -7.66 9.47
N PRO A 11 -12.87 -8.60 8.69
CA PRO A 11 -11.42 -8.79 8.61
C PRO A 11 -10.77 -7.57 7.96
N LEU A 12 -9.58 -7.17 8.41
CA LEU A 12 -8.82 -6.05 7.83
C LEU A 12 -8.61 -6.23 6.33
N ILE A 13 -8.67 -5.14 5.57
CA ILE A 13 -8.16 -5.11 4.20
C ILE A 13 -6.67 -4.77 4.29
N HIS A 14 -5.81 -5.68 3.87
CA HIS A 14 -4.38 -5.44 3.77
C HIS A 14 -4.10 -4.70 2.46
N VAL A 15 -3.60 -3.47 2.55
CA VAL A 15 -3.31 -2.62 1.40
C VAL A 15 -1.80 -2.55 1.21
N TYR A 16 -1.31 -3.21 0.17
CA TYR A 16 0.10 -3.22 -0.20
C TYR A 16 0.36 -2.19 -1.29
N PHE A 17 1.11 -1.14 -0.97
CA PHE A 17 1.68 -0.25 -1.97
C PHE A 17 2.97 -0.86 -2.49
N ALA A 18 2.96 -1.24 -3.77
CA ALA A 18 4.10 -1.89 -4.42
C ALA A 18 5.04 -0.81 -4.98
N LEU A 19 6.20 -0.67 -4.35
CA LEU A 19 7.16 0.39 -4.60
C LEU A 19 8.36 -0.13 -5.40
N LEU A 20 8.82 0.71 -6.32
CA LEU A 20 10.03 0.51 -7.12
C LEU A 20 10.89 1.77 -7.00
N PRO A 21 12.20 1.68 -7.30
CA PRO A 21 13.05 2.86 -7.38
C PRO A 21 12.42 3.93 -8.28
N GLY A 22 12.27 5.15 -7.75
CA GLY A 22 11.60 6.24 -8.44
C GLY A 22 10.08 6.28 -8.29
N SER A 23 9.45 5.43 -7.46
CA SER A 23 8.01 5.50 -7.19
C SER A 23 7.56 6.92 -6.83
N LEU A 24 6.48 7.37 -7.48
CA LEU A 24 5.92 8.70 -7.29
C LEU A 24 5.34 8.82 -5.88
N VAL A 25 5.84 9.79 -5.09
CA VAL A 25 5.43 9.95 -3.68
C VAL A 25 3.92 10.17 -3.55
N LEU A 26 3.33 11.02 -4.39
CA LEU A 26 1.91 11.36 -4.29
C LEU A 26 0.98 10.18 -4.56
N ASP A 27 1.41 9.24 -5.41
CA ASP A 27 0.61 8.09 -5.81
C ASP A 27 0.38 7.09 -4.69
N TRP A 28 1.34 6.95 -3.75
CA TRP A 28 1.16 6.10 -2.57
C TRP A 28 0.80 6.90 -1.33
N ALA A 29 1.42 8.07 -1.11
CA ALA A 29 1.22 8.84 0.11
C ALA A 29 -0.21 9.37 0.21
N GLY A 30 -0.80 9.83 -0.90
CA GLY A 30 -2.17 10.35 -0.93
C GLY A 30 -3.19 9.30 -0.49
N PRO A 31 -3.31 8.16 -1.20
CA PRO A 31 -4.22 7.08 -0.80
C PRO A 31 -3.91 6.49 0.58
N ALA A 32 -2.64 6.31 0.94
CA ALA A 32 -2.26 5.81 2.26
C ALA A 32 -2.78 6.71 3.39
N GLU A 33 -2.62 8.02 3.23
CA GLU A 33 -3.08 9.00 4.21
C GLU A 33 -4.61 9.03 4.32
N ALA A 34 -5.31 8.96 3.18
CA ALA A 34 -6.77 8.87 3.16
C ALA A 34 -7.28 7.63 3.93
N LEU A 35 -6.65 6.46 3.74
CA LEU A 35 -7.01 5.23 4.45
C LEU A 35 -6.66 5.30 5.94
N ARG A 36 -5.54 5.92 6.30
CA ARG A 36 -5.14 6.18 7.69
C ARG A 36 -6.17 7.08 8.39
N ILE A 37 -6.61 8.14 7.73
CA ILE A 37 -7.66 9.05 8.23
C ILE A 37 -9.01 8.32 8.35
N ALA A 38 -9.35 7.46 7.38
CA ALA A 38 -10.56 6.65 7.48
C ALA A 38 -10.55 5.72 8.71
N ASN A 39 -9.41 5.11 9.03
CA ASN A 39 -9.25 4.35 10.28
C ASN A 39 -9.40 5.23 11.52
N GLN A 40 -8.87 6.46 11.52
CA GLN A 40 -9.06 7.41 12.63
C GLN A 40 -10.53 7.77 12.82
N ALA A 41 -11.27 8.00 11.73
CA ALA A 41 -12.70 8.29 11.78
C ALA A 41 -13.50 7.11 12.35
N LEU A 42 -13.15 5.87 12.00
CA LEU A 42 -13.74 4.66 12.61
C LEU A 42 -13.43 4.57 14.11
N GLN A 43 -12.18 4.81 14.50
CA GLN A 43 -11.78 4.78 15.89
C GLN A 43 -12.53 5.83 16.72
N ALA A 44 -12.72 7.04 16.20
CA ALA A 44 -13.51 8.09 16.85
C ALA A 44 -14.99 7.69 17.06
N GLN A 45 -15.50 6.75 16.27
CA GLN A 45 -16.84 6.17 16.42
C GLN A 45 -16.85 4.91 17.32
N GLY A 46 -15.74 4.57 17.98
CA GLY A 46 -15.61 3.36 18.78
C GLY A 46 -15.53 2.07 17.96
N ARG A 47 -15.17 2.15 16.66
CA ARG A 47 -15.11 1.01 15.74
C ARG A 47 -13.65 0.60 15.50
N PRO A 48 -13.38 -0.70 15.23
CA PRO A 48 -12.04 -1.14 14.87
C PRO A 48 -11.60 -0.56 13.51
N PRO A 49 -10.28 -0.49 13.24
CA PRO A 49 -9.77 -0.08 11.94
C PRO A 49 -10.21 -1.05 10.84
N ARG A 50 -10.28 -0.55 9.60
CA ARG A 50 -10.65 -1.33 8.42
C ARG A 50 -9.46 -1.69 7.54
N PHE A 51 -8.40 -0.88 7.53
CA PHE A 51 -7.27 -0.99 6.62
C PHE A 51 -5.95 -1.22 7.37
N ALA A 52 -5.13 -2.15 6.90
CA ALA A 52 -3.74 -2.30 7.32
C ALA A 52 -2.83 -1.93 6.15
N LEU A 53 -1.99 -0.90 6.32
CA LEU A 53 -1.15 -0.38 5.24
C LEU A 53 0.23 -1.05 5.27
N HIS A 54 0.71 -1.47 4.11
CA HIS A 54 2.01 -2.11 3.90
C HIS A 54 2.71 -1.42 2.73
N PHE A 55 4.01 -1.17 2.86
CA PHE A 55 4.84 -0.60 1.79
C PHE A 55 5.87 -1.65 1.40
N ALA A 56 5.66 -2.27 0.24
CA ALA A 56 6.44 -3.41 -0.20
C ALA A 56 7.39 -3.01 -1.33
N SER A 57 8.59 -3.58 -1.32
CA SER A 57 9.63 -3.33 -2.33
C SER A 57 10.55 -4.55 -2.47
N PRO A 58 11.07 -4.83 -3.67
CA PRO A 58 12.09 -5.87 -3.85
C PRO A 58 13.41 -5.55 -3.13
N THR A 59 13.66 -4.28 -2.81
CA THR A 59 14.83 -3.82 -2.07
C THR A 59 14.45 -3.25 -0.70
N ALA A 60 15.33 -3.43 0.30
CA ALA A 60 15.10 -2.93 1.66
C ALA A 60 15.05 -1.40 1.80
N GLN A 61 15.58 -0.70 0.79
CA GLN A 61 15.53 0.75 0.67
C GLN A 61 15.49 1.15 -0.81
N LEU A 62 14.85 2.28 -1.10
CA LEU A 62 14.82 2.88 -2.45
C LEU A 62 14.69 4.40 -2.37
N PRO A 63 15.24 5.13 -3.35
CA PRO A 63 14.89 6.54 -3.54
C PRO A 63 13.51 6.65 -4.22
N SER A 64 12.69 7.58 -3.74
CA SER A 64 11.46 8.00 -4.43
C SER A 64 11.75 8.89 -5.63
N SER A 65 10.71 9.23 -6.39
CA SER A 65 10.80 10.13 -7.56
C SER A 65 11.37 11.52 -7.27
N VAL A 66 11.34 11.96 -6.01
CA VAL A 66 11.84 13.27 -5.56
C VAL A 66 13.12 13.17 -4.71
N GLY A 67 13.77 11.99 -4.71
CA GLY A 67 15.05 11.78 -4.04
C GLY A 67 14.96 11.52 -2.53
N VAL A 68 13.76 11.47 -1.94
CA VAL A 68 13.59 11.02 -0.55
C VAL A 68 13.85 9.52 -0.48
N LEU A 69 14.74 9.10 0.42
CA LEU A 69 15.06 7.69 0.66
C LEU A 69 14.02 7.06 1.60
N LEU A 70 13.38 5.99 1.14
CA LEU A 70 12.57 5.11 1.97
C LEU A 70 13.43 3.91 2.39
N ALA A 71 13.32 3.51 3.66
CA ALA A 71 14.06 2.40 4.24
C ALA A 71 13.14 1.54 5.12
N GLY A 72 13.60 0.33 5.45
CA GLY A 72 12.80 -0.63 6.23
C GLY A 72 11.67 -1.26 5.41
N LEU A 73 11.87 -1.38 4.10
CA LEU A 73 10.92 -1.99 3.19
C LEU A 73 11.14 -3.51 3.17
N GLU A 74 10.05 -4.25 3.01
CA GLU A 74 10.07 -5.70 2.88
C GLU A 74 9.51 -6.13 1.52
N PRO A 75 9.89 -7.30 0.99
CA PRO A 75 9.31 -7.84 -0.24
C PRO A 75 7.80 -7.98 -0.16
N LEU A 76 7.13 -7.89 -1.32
CA LEU A 76 5.72 -8.26 -1.41
C LEU A 76 5.58 -9.75 -1.06
N PRO A 77 4.68 -10.15 -0.16
CA PRO A 77 4.56 -11.55 0.22
C PRO A 77 4.00 -12.39 -0.94
N LEU A 78 4.54 -13.59 -1.12
CA LEU A 78 4.10 -14.54 -2.15
C LEU A 78 2.63 -14.95 -2.01
N ALA A 79 2.12 -14.96 -0.78
CA ALA A 79 0.72 -15.22 -0.48
C ALA A 79 0.10 -14.03 0.24
N LEU A 80 -0.88 -13.40 -0.40
CA LEU A 80 -1.59 -12.25 0.17
C LEU A 80 -2.70 -12.72 1.12
N PRO A 81 -2.85 -12.11 2.30
CA PRO A 81 -3.99 -12.37 3.17
C PRO A 81 -5.30 -11.91 2.48
N ALA A 82 -6.43 -12.53 2.83
CA ALA A 82 -7.73 -12.12 2.31
C ALA A 82 -8.57 -11.41 3.39
N PRO A 83 -9.15 -10.22 3.12
CA PRO A 83 -9.05 -9.45 1.88
C PRO A 83 -7.74 -8.63 1.77
N ALA A 84 -7.21 -8.51 0.56
CA ALA A 84 -6.08 -7.63 0.25
C ALA A 84 -6.30 -6.81 -1.03
N TRP A 85 -5.70 -5.62 -1.05
CA TRP A 85 -5.54 -4.77 -2.22
C TRP A 85 -4.06 -4.58 -2.49
N VAL A 86 -3.66 -4.72 -3.75
CA VAL A 86 -2.32 -4.34 -4.21
C VAL A 86 -2.46 -3.09 -5.06
N VAL A 87 -1.76 -2.03 -4.65
CA VAL A 87 -1.74 -0.74 -5.33
C VAL A 87 -0.42 -0.63 -6.08
N LEU A 88 -0.50 -0.66 -7.41
CA LEU A 88 0.65 -0.41 -8.26
C LEU A 88 0.86 1.10 -8.36
N VAL A 89 2.06 1.54 -7.97
CA VAL A 89 2.40 2.95 -7.86
C VAL A 89 3.05 3.42 -9.16
N GLY A 90 2.72 4.63 -9.61
CA GLY A 90 3.31 5.22 -10.80
C GLY A 90 4.81 5.43 -10.68
N LEU A 91 5.48 5.43 -11.84
CA LEU A 91 6.88 5.81 -12.02
C LEU A 91 6.97 6.99 -13.00
N PRO A 92 8.03 7.81 -12.92
CA PRO A 92 8.32 8.82 -13.93
C PRO A 92 8.41 8.22 -15.34
N GLY A 93 8.00 9.00 -16.34
CA GLY A 93 8.00 8.58 -17.74
C GLY A 93 6.62 8.12 -18.22
N GLN A 94 6.60 7.50 -19.40
CA GLN A 94 5.34 7.11 -20.07
C GLN A 94 4.94 5.65 -19.85
N ARG A 95 5.88 4.83 -19.36
CA ARG A 95 5.71 3.38 -19.21
C ARG A 95 6.49 2.90 -18.00
N ILE A 96 5.97 1.87 -17.34
CA ILE A 96 6.73 1.07 -16.38
C ILE A 96 7.46 0.00 -17.19
N ASP A 97 8.79 -0.02 -17.11
CA ASP A 97 9.58 -1.07 -17.72
C ASP A 97 9.50 -2.34 -16.85
N VAL A 98 8.62 -3.27 -17.22
CA VAL A 98 8.44 -4.54 -16.50
C VAL A 98 9.59 -5.53 -16.71
N ALA A 99 10.52 -5.23 -17.63
CA ALA A 99 11.72 -6.03 -17.83
C ALA A 99 12.87 -5.62 -16.91
N ASP A 100 12.79 -4.44 -16.30
CA ASP A 100 13.75 -3.96 -15.30
C ASP A 100 13.88 -4.96 -14.13
N GLU A 101 15.07 -5.07 -13.56
CA GLU A 101 15.38 -6.04 -12.51
C GLU A 101 14.50 -5.86 -11.27
N ALA A 102 14.29 -4.61 -10.83
CA ALA A 102 13.45 -4.34 -9.67
C ALA A 102 11.98 -4.66 -9.97
N ALA A 103 11.50 -4.30 -11.17
CA ALA A 103 10.13 -4.61 -11.58
C ALA A 103 9.89 -6.13 -11.64
N ARG A 104 10.85 -6.91 -12.16
CA ARG A 104 10.76 -8.37 -12.18
C ARG A 104 10.81 -8.99 -10.79
N ALA A 105 11.69 -8.49 -9.92
CA ALA A 105 11.81 -8.97 -8.54
C ALA A 105 10.57 -8.67 -7.69
N LEU A 106 9.77 -7.67 -8.06
CA LEU A 106 8.49 -7.40 -7.40
C LEU A 106 7.37 -8.37 -7.84
N LEU A 107 7.46 -8.93 -9.05
CA LEU A 107 6.45 -9.79 -9.66
C LEU A 107 6.62 -11.29 -9.33
N HIS A 108 7.78 -11.69 -8.79
CA HIS A 108 8.20 -13.08 -8.59
C HIS A 108 8.68 -13.33 -7.16
#